data_AF-A0A9W6B3V0-F1
#
_entry.id   AF-A0A9W6B3V0-F1
#
_cell.length_a   1.000
_cell.length_b   1.000
_cell.length_c   1.000
_cell.angle_alpha   90.00
_cell.angle_beta   90.00
_cell.angle_gamma   90.00
#
_symmetry.space_group_name_H-M   'P 1'
#
loop_
_entity.id
_entity.type
_entity.pdbx_description
1 polymer ?
#
loop_
_entity_poly.entity_id
_entity_poly.type
_entity_poly.pdbx_seq_one_letter_code
_entity_poly.pdbx_strand_id
1 'polypeptide(L)'
;MNFKKLLITLMAVINVIMTFGVANNARASSVPGIKNHYWRTYRRVYLKHHVIAERIHCVNPIYQGQRIQLKRIKRGSKVFVMGTRTSYPWYIKGKKFRNTSTDFWVVNRSSSKWLSLHRPSSHR
;
A
#
# COMPACT_ATOMS: atom_id res chain seq x y z
N MET A 1 45.63 47.95 22.40
CA MET A 1 44.85 46.76 22.85
C MET A 1 44.04 46.25 21.67
N ASN A 2 44.45 45.09 21.13
CA ASN A 2 44.02 44.63 19.81
C ASN A 2 42.85 43.66 19.89
N PHE A 3 41.65 44.16 19.55
CA PHE A 3 40.33 43.52 19.46
C PHE A 3 40.22 42.38 18.41
N LYS A 4 41.32 41.69 18.08
CA LYS A 4 41.34 40.60 17.08
C LYS A 4 41.52 39.21 17.67
N LYS A 5 41.63 39.09 19.00
CA LYS A 5 41.83 37.79 19.70
C LYS A 5 40.56 37.22 20.34
N LEU A 6 39.40 37.83 20.14
CA LEU A 6 38.14 37.43 20.80
C LEU A 6 37.15 36.69 19.89
N LEU A 7 37.57 36.30 18.68
CA LEU A 7 36.69 35.63 17.70
C LEU A 7 37.14 34.21 17.33
N ILE A 8 38.24 33.74 17.91
CA ILE A 8 38.81 32.40 17.66
C ILE A 8 38.44 31.42 18.79
N THR A 9 37.85 31.91 19.88
CA THR A 9 37.52 31.13 21.09
C THR A 9 36.03 30.83 21.22
N LEU A 10 35.31 30.66 20.10
CA LEU A 10 33.90 30.24 20.08
C LEU A 10 33.59 29.21 18.97
N MET A 11 34.62 28.44 18.55
CA MET A 11 34.50 27.37 17.54
C MET A 11 35.19 26.08 18.01
N ALA A 12 35.33 25.91 19.31
CA ALA A 12 35.62 24.63 19.93
C ALA A 12 34.49 24.38 20.92
N VAL A 13 34.05 23.13 21.04
CA VAL A 13 32.90 22.67 21.84
C VAL A 13 31.58 22.66 21.03
N ILE A 14 31.34 21.57 20.28
CA ILE A 14 30.23 20.63 20.52
C ILE A 14 30.30 19.47 19.51
N ASN A 15 30.71 18.32 20.05
CA ASN A 15 30.32 16.94 19.77
C ASN A 15 30.41 16.37 18.34
N VAL A 16 31.51 15.61 18.17
CA VAL A 16 31.51 14.31 17.48
C VAL A 16 30.39 13.43 18.04
N ILE A 17 29.37 13.14 17.25
CA ILE A 17 28.61 11.89 17.37
C ILE A 17 28.51 11.29 15.98
N MET A 18 29.27 10.21 15.80
CA MET A 18 29.07 9.23 14.75
C MET A 18 27.60 8.81 14.73
N THR A 19 26.89 9.02 13.63
CA THR A 19 25.81 8.12 13.28
C THR A 19 25.85 7.94 11.79
N PHE A 20 26.34 6.75 11.43
CA PHE A 20 26.03 6.00 10.23
C PHE A 20 25.21 6.81 9.24
N GLY A 21 25.83 7.12 8.09
CA GLY A 21 25.07 7.25 6.87
C GLY A 21 24.21 5.99 6.79
N VAL A 22 22.95 6.11 7.23
CA VAL A 22 21.94 5.12 6.94
C VAL A 22 21.85 5.24 5.45
N ALA A 23 22.61 4.37 4.76
CA ALA A 23 22.35 4.06 3.38
C ALA A 23 20.87 3.73 3.38
N ASN A 24 20.07 4.70 2.96
CA ASN A 24 18.70 4.48 2.57
C ASN A 24 18.85 3.51 1.41
N ASN A 25 18.89 2.22 1.74
CA ASN A 25 18.64 1.15 0.82
C ASN A 25 17.27 1.49 0.28
N ALA A 26 17.24 2.18 -0.86
CA ALA A 26 16.06 2.45 -1.61
C ALA A 26 15.56 1.10 -2.13
N ARG A 27 14.99 0.28 -1.24
CA ARG A 27 14.16 -0.86 -1.61
C ARG A 27 12.79 -0.31 -1.97
N ALA A 28 12.77 0.52 -3.02
CA ALA A 28 11.54 0.95 -3.64
C ALA A 28 11.30 0.09 -4.88
N SER A 29 10.90 -1.17 -4.67
CA SER A 29 9.92 -1.77 -5.57
C SER A 29 8.59 -1.07 -5.27
N SER A 30 8.49 0.21 -5.66
CA SER A 30 7.30 1.00 -5.42
C SER A 30 6.13 0.32 -6.15
N VAL A 31 5.09 0.01 -5.39
CA VAL A 31 3.89 -0.59 -5.96
C VAL A 31 3.33 0.39 -6.99
N PRO A 32 3.02 -0.05 -8.22
CA PRO A 32 2.55 0.84 -9.26
C PRO A 32 1.38 1.70 -8.78
N GLY A 33 1.37 2.97 -9.19
CA GLY A 33 0.30 3.91 -8.84
C GLY A 33 -1.08 3.38 -9.23
N ILE A 34 -2.12 3.86 -8.55
CA ILE A 34 -3.49 3.36 -8.65
C ILE A 34 -4.12 3.48 -10.06
N LYS A 35 -3.59 4.37 -10.90
CA LYS A 35 -4.02 4.60 -12.29
C LYS A 35 -3.19 3.83 -13.33
N ASN A 36 -2.15 3.11 -12.89
CA ASN A 36 -1.23 2.41 -13.78
C ASN A 36 -1.92 1.22 -14.47
N HIS A 37 -1.61 1.01 -15.76
CA HIS A 37 -2.14 -0.09 -16.57
C HIS A 37 -1.78 -1.47 -16.02
N TYR A 38 -0.73 -1.56 -15.20
CA TYR A 38 -0.34 -2.75 -14.45
C TYR A 38 -1.52 -3.44 -13.74
N TRP A 39 -2.49 -2.67 -13.26
CA TRP A 39 -3.64 -3.14 -12.50
C TRP A 39 -4.82 -3.63 -13.35
N ARG A 40 -4.80 -3.48 -14.68
CA ARG A 40 -5.92 -3.86 -15.58
C ARG A 40 -6.16 -5.37 -15.65
N THR A 41 -5.22 -6.17 -15.15
CA THR A 41 -5.32 -7.62 -15.05
C THR A 41 -5.14 -8.06 -13.60
N TYR A 42 -5.61 -9.25 -13.25
CA TYR A 42 -5.38 -9.79 -11.91
C TYR A 42 -3.88 -9.97 -11.62
N ARG A 43 -3.42 -9.36 -10.53
CA ARG A 43 -2.04 -9.46 -10.04
C ARG A 43 -2.03 -10.10 -8.67
N ARG A 44 -1.10 -11.04 -8.49
CA ARG A 44 -0.83 -11.62 -7.18
C ARG A 44 -0.08 -10.60 -6.34
N VAL A 45 -0.61 -10.30 -5.16
CA VAL A 45 -0.07 -9.30 -4.23
C VAL A 45 -0.24 -9.76 -2.79
N TYR A 46 0.45 -9.05 -1.90
CA TYR A 46 0.34 -9.21 -0.46
C TYR A 46 -0.21 -7.94 0.18
N LEU A 47 -0.97 -8.10 1.25
CA LEU A 47 -1.50 -6.97 2.00
C LEU A 47 -0.45 -6.41 2.97
N LYS A 48 -0.18 -5.10 2.91
CA LYS A 48 0.64 -4.39 3.90
C LYS A 48 -0.12 -4.09 5.19
N HIS A 49 -1.44 -3.90 5.09
CA HIS A 49 -2.31 -3.59 6.22
C HIS A 49 -3.55 -4.48 6.19
N HIS A 50 -4.35 -4.42 7.25
CA HIS A 50 -5.68 -5.02 7.22
C HIS A 50 -6.56 -4.23 6.26
N VAL A 51 -7.39 -4.93 5.49
CA VAL A 51 -8.38 -4.30 4.61
C VAL A 51 -9.74 -4.97 4.79
N ILE A 52 -10.80 -4.21 4.58
CA ILE A 52 -12.17 -4.74 4.57
C ILE A 52 -12.55 -4.94 3.11
N ALA A 53 -12.83 -6.20 2.75
CA ALA A 53 -13.42 -6.54 1.47
C ALA A 53 -14.95 -6.62 1.61
N GLU A 54 -15.63 -6.17 0.57
CA GLU A 54 -17.07 -6.14 0.47
C GLU A 54 -17.50 -7.07 -0.66
N ARG A 55 -18.48 -7.93 -0.39
CA ARG A 55 -19.16 -8.68 -1.45
C ARG A 55 -20.29 -7.81 -1.97
N ILE A 56 -20.19 -7.43 -3.22
CA ILE A 56 -21.21 -6.71 -3.97
C ILE A 56 -21.90 -7.70 -4.89
N HIS A 57 -23.23 -7.67 -4.89
CA HIS A 57 -24.05 -8.41 -5.83
C HIS A 57 -24.65 -7.48 -6.86
N CYS A 58 -24.40 -7.76 -8.13
CA CYS A 58 -24.89 -7.01 -9.27
C CYS A 58 -26.03 -7.80 -9.91
N VAL A 59 -27.26 -7.32 -9.72
CA VAL A 59 -28.46 -7.91 -10.35
C VAL A 59 -28.59 -7.40 -11.79
N ASN A 60 -28.02 -6.24 -12.13
CA ASN A 60 -28.06 -5.63 -13.45
C ASN A 60 -26.84 -4.67 -13.64
N PRO A 61 -26.17 -4.63 -14.81
CA PRO A 61 -25.06 -3.69 -15.07
C PRO A 61 -25.42 -2.21 -14.90
N ILE A 62 -26.70 -1.83 -14.93
CA ILE A 62 -27.19 -0.45 -14.80
C ILE A 62 -27.41 -0.03 -13.33
N TYR A 63 -27.66 -0.98 -12.42
CA TYR A 63 -28.13 -0.68 -11.07
C TYR A 63 -27.11 -1.09 -10.01
N GLN A 64 -26.62 -0.07 -9.32
CA GLN A 64 -25.87 -0.02 -8.07
C GLN A 64 -25.88 -1.35 -7.31
N GLY A 65 -24.76 -2.07 -7.36
CA GLY A 65 -24.66 -3.37 -6.70
C GLY A 65 -24.88 -3.26 -5.19
N GLN A 66 -25.69 -4.18 -4.64
CA GLN A 66 -25.98 -4.22 -3.22
C GLN A 66 -24.82 -4.86 -2.46
N ARG A 67 -24.39 -4.22 -1.36
CA ARG A 67 -23.44 -4.82 -0.42
C ARG A 67 -24.15 -5.93 0.36
N ILE A 68 -23.67 -7.16 0.23
CA ILE A 68 -24.24 -8.33 0.91
C ILE A 68 -23.38 -8.78 2.09
N GLN A 69 -22.05 -8.61 2.01
CA GLN A 69 -21.16 -9.15 3.03
C GLN A 69 -19.90 -8.30 3.20
N LEU A 70 -19.38 -8.23 4.43
CA LEU A 70 -18.08 -7.64 4.74
C LEU A 70 -17.12 -8.71 5.28
N LYS A 71 -15.83 -8.59 4.94
CA LYS A 71 -14.81 -9.53 5.39
C LYS A 71 -13.46 -8.84 5.57
N ARG A 72 -12.91 -8.95 6.77
CA ARG A 72 -11.56 -8.47 7.07
C ARG A 72 -10.51 -9.41 6.50
N ILE A 73 -9.58 -8.87 5.72
CA ILE A 73 -8.41 -9.57 5.22
C ILE A 73 -7.21 -9.15 6.07
N LYS A 74 -6.48 -10.13 6.61
CA LYS A 74 -5.34 -9.89 7.50
C LYS A 74 -4.12 -9.40 6.71
N ARG A 75 -3.30 -8.52 7.33
CA ARG A 75 -1.96 -8.18 6.84
C ARG A 75 -1.17 -9.44 6.48
N GLY A 76 -0.36 -9.36 5.42
CA GLY A 76 0.46 -10.47 4.91
C GLY A 76 -0.32 -11.53 4.12
N SER A 77 -1.65 -11.45 4.06
CA SER A 77 -2.44 -12.38 3.22
C SER A 77 -2.10 -12.19 1.75
N LYS A 78 -2.02 -13.31 1.03
CA LYS A 78 -1.85 -13.36 -0.41
C LYS A 78 -3.22 -13.31 -1.09
N VAL A 79 -3.40 -12.35 -1.99
CA VAL A 79 -4.64 -12.17 -2.77
C VAL A 79 -4.30 -11.86 -4.23
N PHE A 80 -5.29 -12.05 -5.10
CA PHE A 80 -5.24 -11.54 -6.46
C PHE A 80 -6.09 -10.29 -6.54
N VAL A 81 -5.56 -9.24 -7.14
CA VAL A 81 -6.26 -7.95 -7.24
C VAL A 81 -6.26 -7.42 -8.67
N MET A 82 -7.34 -6.75 -9.04
CA MET A 82 -7.46 -6.06 -10.31
C MET A 82 -8.08 -4.69 -10.07
N GLY A 83 -7.44 -3.64 -10.58
CA GLY A 83 -7.97 -2.29 -10.58
C GLY A 83 -8.62 -1.98 -11.92
N THR A 84 -9.82 -1.42 -11.89
CA THR A 84 -10.51 -0.89 -13.08
C THR A 84 -10.16 0.59 -13.30
N ARG A 85 -10.64 1.19 -14.40
CA ARG A 85 -10.45 2.63 -14.65
C ARG A 85 -11.04 3.48 -13.53
N THR A 86 -10.54 4.71 -13.42
CA THR A 86 -10.77 5.66 -12.32
C THR A 86 -12.22 5.67 -11.84
N SER A 87 -12.40 5.55 -10.52
CA SER A 87 -13.66 5.58 -9.73
C SER A 87 -14.22 4.24 -9.23
N TYR A 88 -13.87 3.10 -9.83
CA TYR A 88 -14.39 1.80 -9.35
C TYR A 88 -13.51 1.13 -8.29
N PRO A 89 -14.08 0.29 -7.39
CA PRO A 89 -13.33 -0.41 -6.35
C PRO A 89 -12.40 -1.50 -6.93
N TRP A 90 -11.42 -1.94 -6.14
CA TRP A 90 -10.48 -2.99 -6.56
C TRP A 90 -11.14 -4.36 -6.42
N TYR A 91 -11.17 -5.14 -7.50
CA TYR A 91 -11.64 -6.52 -7.45
C TYR A 91 -10.62 -7.41 -6.75
N ILE A 92 -11.10 -8.32 -5.90
CA ILE A 92 -10.28 -9.26 -5.16
C ILE A 92 -10.70 -10.70 -5.49
N LYS A 93 -9.71 -11.59 -5.63
CA LYS A 93 -9.88 -13.04 -5.71
C LYS A 93 -8.94 -13.76 -4.76
N GLY A 94 -9.36 -14.95 -4.31
CA GLY A 94 -8.56 -15.86 -3.50
C GLY A 94 -9.37 -17.03 -2.97
N LYS A 95 -8.75 -17.93 -2.20
CA LYS A 95 -9.42 -19.14 -1.66
C LYS A 95 -10.76 -18.84 -0.96
N LYS A 96 -10.84 -17.69 -0.28
CA LYS A 96 -12.01 -17.24 0.50
C LYS A 96 -12.79 -16.09 -0.15
N PHE A 97 -12.45 -15.72 -1.38
CA PHE A 97 -13.00 -14.59 -2.15
C PHE A 97 -13.22 -15.07 -3.59
N ARG A 98 -14.36 -15.72 -3.83
CA ARG A 98 -14.76 -16.21 -5.14
C ARG A 98 -15.68 -15.18 -5.79
N ASN A 99 -15.38 -14.82 -7.03
CA ASN A 99 -16.24 -13.94 -7.84
C ASN A 99 -16.99 -14.81 -8.86
N THR A 100 -18.25 -14.49 -9.09
CA THR A 100 -19.12 -15.12 -10.10
C THR A 100 -19.49 -14.08 -11.15
N SER A 101 -20.47 -14.38 -12.01
CA SER A 101 -21.03 -13.40 -12.95
C SER A 101 -21.78 -12.27 -12.26
N THR A 102 -22.33 -12.52 -11.05
CA THR A 102 -23.18 -11.56 -10.32
C THR A 102 -22.57 -11.12 -8.99
N ASP A 103 -21.66 -11.90 -8.39
CA ASP A 103 -21.02 -11.57 -7.12
C ASP A 103 -19.55 -11.22 -7.27
N PHE A 104 -19.17 -10.09 -6.70
CA PHE A 104 -17.81 -9.59 -6.73
C PHE A 104 -17.33 -9.21 -5.35
N TRP A 105 -16.16 -9.73 -4.96
CA TRP A 105 -15.43 -9.21 -3.83
C TRP A 105 -14.62 -7.99 -4.26
N VAL A 106 -14.81 -6.89 -3.55
CA VAL A 106 -14.13 -5.63 -3.85
C VAL A 106 -13.54 -5.00 -2.59
N VAL A 107 -12.56 -4.12 -2.75
CA VAL A 107 -12.04 -3.25 -1.69
C VAL A 107 -12.08 -1.81 -2.17
N ASN A 108 -12.42 -0.89 -1.27
CA ASN A 108 -12.47 0.53 -1.57
C ASN A 108 -11.12 1.03 -2.14
N ARG A 109 -11.20 1.81 -3.21
CA ARG A 109 -10.07 2.34 -3.97
C ARG A 109 -9.59 3.67 -3.39
N SER A 110 -8.99 3.66 -2.21
CA SER A 110 -8.35 4.87 -1.65
C SER A 110 -6.90 5.03 -2.12
N SER A 111 -6.16 3.93 -2.31
CA SER A 111 -4.76 3.95 -2.78
C SER A 111 -4.33 2.57 -3.28
N SER A 112 -3.12 2.41 -3.82
CA SER A 112 -2.43 1.10 -3.94
C SER A 112 -1.43 0.86 -2.80
N LYS A 113 -1.33 1.79 -1.83
CA LYS A 113 -0.33 1.76 -0.75
C LYS A 113 -0.55 0.62 0.24
N TRP A 114 -1.76 0.07 0.31
CA TRP A 114 -2.10 -1.10 1.14
C TRP A 114 -1.58 -2.42 0.56
N LEU A 115 -0.96 -2.40 -0.62
CA LEU A 115 -0.42 -3.57 -1.30
C LEU A 115 1.10 -3.63 -1.28
N SER A 116 1.60 -4.82 -1.51
CA SER A 116 3.00 -5.15 -1.76
C SER A 116 3.10 -6.21 -2.85
N LEU A 117 4.09 -6.06 -3.75
CA LEU A 117 4.42 -7.11 -4.73
C LEU A 117 5.17 -8.29 -4.07
N HIS A 118 5.82 -8.02 -2.94
CA HIS A 118 6.58 -8.99 -2.16
C HIS A 118 5.87 -9.30 -0.85
N ARG A 119 6.12 -10.49 -0.29
CA ARG A 119 5.66 -10.83 1.06
C ARG A 119 6.33 -9.86 2.05
N PRO A 120 5.57 -9.14 2.90
CA PRO A 120 6.18 -8.30 3.92
C PRO A 120 7.03 -9.18 4.84
N SER A 121 8.25 -8.75 5.16
CA SER A 121 9.07 -9.40 6.18
C SER A 121 8.30 -9.37 7.49
N SER A 122 8.12 -10.55 8.09
CA SER A 122 7.63 -10.64 9.46
C SER A 122 8.76 -10.23 10.38
N HIS A 123 8.89 -8.93 10.64
CA HIS A 123 9.58 -8.52 11.86
C HIS A 123 8.64 -8.92 13.02
N ARG A 124 9.04 -10.01 13.69
CA ARG A 124 8.58 -10.36 15.02
C ARG A 124 9.15 -9.36 16.01
#